data_AF-A0A8C2PPC7-F1
#
_entry.id   AF-A0A8C2PPC7-F1
#
_cell.length_a   1.000
_cell.length_b   1.000
_cell.length_c   1.000
_cell.angle_alpha   90.00
_cell.angle_beta   90.00
_cell.angle_gamma   90.00
#
_symmetry.space_group_name_H-M   'P 1'
#
loop_
_entity.id
_entity.type
_entity.pdbx_description
1 polymer ?
#
loop_
_entity_poly.entity_id
_entity_poly.type
_entity_poly.pdbx_seq_one_letter_code
_entity_poly.pdbx_strand_id
1 'polypeptide(L)'
;MPVLSPTTGLHEMLALLTSQLHPDANHKEDNERLRQFQLQSPTPVLHSASCLAEDVTEELQNGPLEEDERELLTLLTAPHVKAVLTVHDTVAQKNFEPVLPPLPDDLDDELEEESVKIVRLVKNKEPLGATIRRDEVTGAVVVARIMRGGAADRSGLVHVGDELREVNGNLIIHKRPEEISQILSQSQGSITLKIIPAIKEEDRFKESKVYLRALFDYTPFEDKATPCQEAGLPFTRGDILQVVSQDDPTWWQAKRVGDSNLRAGLIPSRQFQERRLLYRMKMGTHQSPKSTRASPCDQTCEKEDCDSEGGVSGQHIAGLRRSFRLSRKDHQDSTKESRPAESTESEFLIYEEVTLYQMRPQDKPRLVVLIGSLGARINELKQKVIAENPHRYGVAVPHTTRPRKSHEKEGVEYHFISKQAFESDIQSNKFIEYGEYKNNQYGTSLESIRSVLARNKVCLVDVQPEALKILRTAEFKPYVIFVKPRIPEIRLQHSSPTSPGRSDNGHITDEDLQDMRQSAEQIDQQYGHLVDRVLIKEDSASACVELRNILDRLEREPKWVPVSWVRS
;
A
#
# COMPACT_ATOMS: atom_id res chain seq x y z
N MET A 1 -44.81 49.71 31.36
CA MET A 1 -44.26 50.45 30.19
C MET A 1 -43.22 51.42 30.70
N PRO A 2 -41.95 51.37 30.25
CA PRO A 2 -40.98 52.39 30.60
C PRO A 2 -41.23 53.65 29.77
N VAL A 3 -41.04 54.81 30.39
CA VAL A 3 -41.20 56.13 29.81
C VAL A 3 -39.97 56.44 28.94
N LEU A 4 -40.18 56.72 27.66
CA LEU A 4 -39.14 57.08 26.69
C LEU A 4 -38.78 58.57 26.82
N SER A 5 -37.49 58.91 26.79
CA SER A 5 -37.00 60.30 26.73
C SER A 5 -36.94 60.79 25.27
N PRO A 6 -37.06 62.10 24.99
CA PRO A 6 -37.22 62.61 23.62
C PRO A 6 -35.93 62.64 22.78
N THR A 7 -34.84 62.00 23.25
CA THR A 7 -33.52 62.02 22.59
C THR A 7 -33.02 60.63 22.18
N THR A 8 -33.84 59.58 22.29
CA THR A 8 -33.43 58.22 21.90
C THR A 8 -33.43 58.11 20.38
N GLY A 9 -32.27 57.85 19.78
CA GLY A 9 -32.12 57.69 18.33
C GLY A 9 -32.76 56.38 17.84
N LEU A 10 -33.21 56.36 16.58
CA LEU A 10 -33.82 55.18 15.91
C LEU A 10 -33.03 53.88 16.08
N HIS A 11 -31.70 53.97 16.14
CA HIS A 11 -30.80 52.84 16.37
C HIS A 11 -30.95 52.22 17.77
N GLU A 12 -31.15 53.04 18.80
CA GLU A 12 -31.32 52.59 20.19
C GLU A 12 -32.71 51.96 20.39
N MET A 13 -33.73 52.48 19.70
CA MET A 13 -35.05 51.87 19.64
C MET A 13 -35.04 50.50 18.95
N LEU A 14 -34.32 50.37 17.82
CA LEU A 14 -34.17 49.09 17.11
C LEU A 14 -33.34 48.07 17.91
N ALA A 15 -32.31 48.52 18.62
CA ALA A 15 -31.53 47.69 19.54
C ALA A 15 -32.37 47.16 20.73
N LEU A 16 -33.26 47.99 21.29
CA LEU A 16 -34.20 47.60 22.35
C LEU A 16 -35.28 46.62 21.86
N LEU A 17 -35.76 46.80 20.63
CA LEU A 17 -36.72 45.89 20.00
C LEU A 17 -36.10 44.53 19.66
N THR A 18 -34.87 44.52 19.14
CA THR A 18 -34.13 43.27 18.84
C THR A 18 -33.71 42.53 20.13
N SER A 19 -33.43 43.26 21.21
CA SER A 19 -33.16 42.69 22.54
C SER A 19 -34.35 41.93 23.15
N GLN A 20 -35.59 42.18 22.71
CA GLN A 20 -36.77 41.47 23.22
C GLN A 20 -37.08 40.15 22.50
N LEU A 21 -36.35 39.82 21.43
CA LEU A 21 -36.41 38.49 20.80
C LEU A 21 -35.60 37.49 21.64
N HIS A 22 -36.27 36.79 22.55
CA HIS A 22 -35.66 35.74 23.37
C HIS A 22 -35.17 34.56 22.50
N PRO A 23 -34.04 33.89 22.85
CA PRO A 23 -33.45 32.80 22.05
C PRO A 23 -34.22 31.46 22.06
N ASP A 24 -35.33 31.35 22.79
CA ASP A 24 -36.01 30.07 23.05
C ASP A 24 -37.33 29.87 22.27
N ALA A 25 -37.61 30.67 21.24
CA ALA A 25 -38.78 30.49 20.39
C ALA A 25 -38.45 29.63 19.15
N ASN A 26 -38.70 28.32 19.27
CA ASN A 26 -38.97 27.33 18.20
C ASN A 26 -38.51 27.68 16.75
N HIS A 27 -37.20 27.77 16.51
CA HIS A 27 -36.56 28.25 15.27
C HIS A 27 -36.69 27.40 13.99
N LYS A 28 -37.64 26.46 13.91
CA LYS A 28 -37.83 25.64 12.69
C LYS A 28 -38.72 26.31 11.65
N GLU A 29 -39.87 26.86 12.05
CA GLU A 29 -40.78 27.54 11.10
C GLU A 29 -40.20 28.89 10.62
N ASP A 30 -39.52 29.62 11.50
CA ASP A 30 -38.92 30.92 11.13
C ASP A 30 -37.75 30.76 10.13
N ASN A 31 -36.98 29.68 10.22
CA ASN A 31 -35.90 29.37 9.26
C ASN A 31 -36.45 28.94 7.89
N GLU A 32 -37.55 28.19 7.84
CA GLU A 32 -38.20 27.84 6.57
C GLU A 32 -38.80 29.06 5.88
N ARG A 33 -39.44 29.96 6.65
CA ARG A 33 -39.96 31.23 6.12
C ARG A 33 -38.85 32.17 5.67
N LEU A 34 -37.74 32.29 6.41
CA LEU A 34 -36.57 33.07 5.96
C LEU A 34 -35.96 32.50 4.68
N ARG A 35 -35.87 31.17 4.56
CA ARG A 35 -35.37 30.50 3.34
C ARG A 35 -36.31 30.69 2.16
N GLN A 36 -37.63 30.63 2.35
CA GLN A 36 -38.60 30.97 1.31
C GLN A 36 -38.50 32.45 0.90
N PHE A 37 -38.28 33.36 1.85
CA PHE A 37 -38.11 34.79 1.58
C PHE A 37 -36.81 35.10 0.84
N GLN A 38 -35.72 34.36 1.10
CA GLN A 38 -34.48 34.47 0.32
C GLN A 38 -34.63 33.94 -1.11
N LEU A 39 -35.48 32.94 -1.33
CA LEU A 39 -35.77 32.37 -2.66
C LEU A 39 -36.78 33.21 -3.46
N GLN A 40 -37.61 34.01 -2.80
CA GLN A 40 -38.65 34.85 -3.41
C GLN A 40 -38.62 36.28 -2.84
N SER A 41 -37.44 36.91 -2.80
CA SER A 41 -37.36 38.28 -2.32
C SER A 41 -38.15 39.19 -3.27
N PRO A 42 -39.12 39.97 -2.76
CA PRO A 42 -39.88 40.87 -3.61
C PRO A 42 -38.93 41.95 -4.15
N THR A 43 -38.75 41.99 -5.47
CA THR A 43 -37.98 43.05 -6.12
C THR A 43 -38.84 44.31 -6.18
N PRO A 44 -38.35 45.47 -5.71
CA PRO A 44 -39.10 46.71 -5.80
C PRO A 44 -39.32 47.05 -7.27
N VAL A 45 -40.55 47.43 -7.62
CA VAL A 45 -40.92 47.82 -8.99
C VAL A 45 -40.27 49.15 -9.38
N LEU A 46 -40.07 50.03 -8.40
CA LEU A 46 -39.39 51.31 -8.53
C LEU A 46 -38.53 51.56 -7.28
N HIS A 47 -37.50 52.39 -7.38
CA HIS A 47 -36.62 52.75 -6.26
C HIS A 47 -36.76 54.22 -5.83
N SER A 48 -37.71 54.95 -6.44
CA SER A 48 -37.92 56.39 -6.26
C SER A 48 -39.40 56.76 -6.26
N ALA A 49 -40.24 55.94 -5.62
CA ALA A 49 -41.69 56.12 -5.58
C ALA A 49 -42.10 57.40 -4.84
N SER A 50 -41.30 57.85 -3.88
CA SER A 50 -41.50 59.13 -3.18
C SER A 50 -41.32 60.32 -4.12
N CYS A 51 -40.27 60.34 -4.94
CA CYS A 51 -40.04 61.42 -5.91
C CYS A 51 -41.17 61.47 -6.95
N LEU A 52 -41.60 60.31 -7.45
CA LEU A 52 -42.71 60.23 -8.41
C LEU A 52 -44.02 60.76 -7.82
N ALA A 53 -44.31 60.47 -6.55
CA ALA A 53 -45.48 61.01 -5.86
C ALA A 53 -45.40 62.53 -5.67
N GLU A 54 -44.20 63.08 -5.47
CA GLU A 54 -43.96 64.52 -5.41
C GLU A 54 -44.18 65.19 -6.78
N ASP A 55 -43.63 64.62 -7.85
CA ASP A 55 -43.82 65.11 -9.22
C ASP A 55 -45.32 65.14 -9.60
N VAL A 56 -46.06 64.06 -9.30
CA VAL A 56 -47.52 64.00 -9.53
C VAL A 56 -48.26 65.01 -8.67
N THR A 57 -47.82 65.22 -7.43
CA THR A 57 -48.41 66.24 -6.53
C THR A 57 -48.22 67.65 -7.10
N GLU A 58 -47.04 67.95 -7.65
CA GLU A 58 -46.74 69.24 -8.27
C GLU A 58 -47.54 69.45 -9.57
N GLU A 59 -47.67 68.43 -10.42
CA GLU A 59 -48.48 68.52 -11.64
C GLU A 59 -49.97 68.75 -11.33
N LEU A 60 -50.52 68.04 -10.34
CA LEU A 60 -51.92 68.20 -9.91
C LEU A 60 -52.19 69.59 -9.31
N GLN A 61 -51.21 70.21 -8.67
CA GLN A 61 -51.37 71.56 -8.10
C GLN A 61 -51.42 72.68 -9.17
N ASN A 62 -50.99 72.39 -10.41
CA ASN A 62 -50.87 73.38 -11.48
C ASN A 62 -52.11 73.44 -12.41
N GLY A 63 -53.19 72.69 -12.15
CA GLY A 63 -54.41 72.65 -12.98
C GLY A 63 -55.75 72.80 -12.20
N PRO A 64 -56.89 73.00 -12.89
CA PRO A 64 -58.22 72.94 -12.27
C PRO A 64 -58.57 71.49 -11.92
N LEU A 65 -58.71 71.20 -10.62
CA LEU A 65 -58.87 69.85 -10.09
C LEU A 65 -60.32 69.34 -10.18
N GLU A 66 -60.51 68.16 -10.79
CA GLU A 66 -61.73 67.34 -10.65
C GLU A 66 -61.84 66.72 -9.25
N GLU A 67 -63.00 66.16 -8.89
CA GLU A 67 -63.24 65.62 -7.54
C GLU A 67 -62.27 64.48 -7.16
N ASP A 68 -62.00 63.58 -8.12
CA ASP A 68 -61.06 62.46 -7.97
C ASP A 68 -59.60 62.92 -7.85
N GLU A 69 -59.21 63.98 -8.59
CA GLU A 69 -57.86 64.55 -8.55
C GLU A 69 -57.58 65.23 -7.22
N ARG A 70 -58.60 65.87 -6.62
CA ARG A 70 -58.51 66.47 -5.29
C ARG A 70 -58.40 65.42 -4.19
N GLU A 71 -59.08 64.28 -4.33
CA GLU A 71 -58.93 63.15 -3.42
C GLU A 71 -57.53 62.55 -3.50
N LEU A 72 -57.01 62.32 -4.72
CA LEU A 72 -55.66 61.83 -4.95
C LEU A 72 -54.60 62.78 -4.37
N LEU A 73 -54.76 64.09 -4.59
CA LEU A 73 -53.87 65.10 -4.01
C LEU A 73 -53.89 65.05 -2.48
N THR A 74 -55.06 64.87 -1.87
CA THR A 74 -55.21 64.76 -0.41
C THR A 74 -54.54 63.50 0.14
N LEU A 75 -54.62 62.38 -0.59
CA LEU A 75 -53.98 61.12 -0.22
C LEU A 75 -52.45 61.18 -0.37
N LEU A 76 -51.92 61.69 -1.48
CA LEU A 76 -50.48 61.79 -1.72
C LEU A 76 -49.81 62.82 -0.81
N THR A 77 -50.54 63.87 -0.41
CA THR A 77 -50.04 64.85 0.56
C THR A 77 -50.14 64.38 2.01
N ALA A 78 -50.83 63.27 2.27
CA ALA A 78 -51.01 62.77 3.62
C ALA A 78 -49.66 62.27 4.21
N PRO A 79 -49.32 62.67 5.46
CA PRO A 79 -48.00 62.41 6.04
C PRO A 79 -47.68 60.91 6.20
N HIS A 80 -48.71 60.09 6.38
CA HIS A 80 -48.55 58.64 6.49
C HIS A 80 -48.22 57.98 5.15
N VAL A 81 -48.83 58.45 4.05
CA VAL A 81 -48.52 57.95 2.70
C VAL A 81 -47.10 58.35 2.30
N LYS A 82 -46.72 59.60 2.53
CA LYS A 82 -45.34 60.06 2.32
C LYS A 82 -44.32 59.23 3.09
N ALA A 83 -44.56 59.00 4.39
CA ALA A 83 -43.68 58.18 5.20
C ALA A 83 -43.53 56.74 4.66
N VAL A 84 -44.63 56.12 4.20
CA VAL A 84 -44.59 54.78 3.61
C VAL A 84 -43.77 54.76 2.31
N LEU A 85 -43.92 55.77 1.45
CA LEU A 85 -43.14 55.89 0.21
C LEU A 85 -41.65 56.11 0.48
N THR A 86 -41.30 56.94 1.48
CA THR A 86 -39.91 57.14 1.90
C THR A 86 -39.28 55.86 2.46
N VAL A 87 -40.03 55.11 3.29
CA VAL A 87 -39.57 53.82 3.82
C VAL A 87 -39.40 52.80 2.68
N HIS A 88 -40.35 52.75 1.74
CA HIS A 88 -40.25 51.92 0.56
C HIS A 88 -38.96 52.22 -0.22
N ASP A 89 -38.66 53.49 -0.51
CA ASP A 89 -37.47 53.87 -1.27
C ASP A 89 -36.18 53.54 -0.51
N THR A 90 -36.17 53.73 0.82
CA THR A 90 -35.03 53.37 1.69
C THR A 90 -34.74 51.86 1.63
N VAL A 91 -35.78 51.02 1.64
CA VAL A 91 -35.65 49.56 1.53
C VAL A 91 -35.29 49.15 0.10
N ALA A 92 -35.91 49.77 -0.91
CA ALA A 92 -35.66 49.48 -2.31
C ALA A 92 -34.22 49.80 -2.73
N GLN A 93 -33.66 50.90 -2.21
CA GLN A 93 -32.27 51.31 -2.45
C GLN A 93 -31.25 50.61 -1.55
N LYS A 94 -31.69 49.74 -0.63
CA LYS A 94 -30.83 49.06 0.36
C LYS A 94 -30.04 50.02 1.25
N ASN A 95 -30.52 51.25 1.45
CA ASN A 95 -29.88 52.27 2.30
C ASN A 95 -29.96 51.97 3.81
N PHE A 96 -30.41 50.77 4.18
CA PHE A 96 -30.37 50.24 5.55
C PHE A 96 -29.15 49.33 5.80
N GLU A 97 -28.41 48.93 4.76
CA GLU A 97 -27.17 48.18 4.92
C GLU A 97 -26.05 49.11 5.41
N PRO A 98 -25.20 48.68 6.36
CA PRO A 98 -24.09 49.49 6.83
C PRO A 98 -23.10 49.71 5.69
N VAL A 99 -23.03 50.94 5.19
CA VAL A 99 -22.05 51.34 4.16
C VAL A 99 -20.69 51.49 4.84
N LEU A 100 -19.71 50.70 4.39
CA LEU A 100 -18.32 50.84 4.82
C LEU A 100 -17.78 52.22 4.41
N PRO A 101 -16.94 52.88 5.22
CA PRO A 101 -16.27 54.11 4.81
C PRO A 101 -15.55 53.88 3.46
N PRO A 102 -15.57 54.85 2.53
CA PRO A 102 -14.77 54.75 1.31
C PRO A 102 -13.30 54.61 1.70
N LEU A 103 -12.63 53.62 1.11
CA LEU A 103 -11.20 53.39 1.31
C LEU A 103 -10.41 54.60 0.77
N PRO A 104 -9.35 55.05 1.46
CA PRO A 104 -8.45 56.08 0.94
C PRO A 104 -7.83 55.65 -0.40
N ASP A 105 -7.77 56.56 -1.38
CA ASP A 105 -7.28 56.33 -2.75
C ASP A 105 -5.78 55.94 -2.83
N ASP A 106 -5.05 55.96 -1.71
CA ASP A 106 -3.61 55.69 -1.64
C ASP A 106 -3.27 54.20 -1.37
N LEU A 107 -4.24 53.28 -1.43
CA LEU A 107 -4.03 51.86 -1.11
C LEU A 107 -3.85 50.94 -2.33
N ASP A 108 -3.98 51.44 -3.57
CA ASP A 108 -3.86 50.59 -4.75
C ASP A 108 -2.42 50.12 -5.05
N ASP A 109 -1.39 50.76 -4.47
CA ASP A 109 0.02 50.34 -4.61
C ASP A 109 0.54 49.47 -3.44
N GLU A 110 -0.21 49.30 -2.35
CA GLU A 110 0.19 48.46 -1.19
C GLU A 110 -0.70 47.21 -0.97
N LEU A 111 -1.77 47.03 -1.76
CA LEU A 111 -2.63 45.83 -1.71
C LEU A 111 -2.00 44.56 -2.32
N GLU A 112 -0.73 44.61 -2.72
CA GLU A 112 0.12 43.43 -2.93
C GLU A 112 0.86 42.98 -1.65
N GLU A 113 0.47 43.42 -0.45
CA GLU A 113 0.85 42.69 0.78
C GLU A 113 0.17 41.31 0.78
N GLU A 114 0.84 40.34 0.14
CA GLU A 114 0.53 38.90 0.21
C GLU A 114 0.10 38.53 1.62
N SER A 115 -1.18 38.19 1.82
CA SER A 115 -1.73 38.00 3.17
C SER A 115 -0.92 36.97 3.96
N VAL A 116 -0.17 37.43 4.95
CA VAL A 116 0.78 36.58 5.65
C VAL A 116 0.11 35.86 6.82
N LYS A 117 0.25 34.54 6.88
CA LYS A 117 -0.25 33.67 7.93
C LYS A 117 0.88 33.31 8.90
N ILE A 118 0.70 33.57 10.19
CA ILE A 118 1.62 33.13 11.24
C ILE A 118 1.11 31.81 11.83
N VAL A 119 1.91 30.77 11.74
CA VAL A 119 1.59 29.43 12.28
C VAL A 119 2.56 29.06 13.39
N ARG A 120 2.04 28.45 14.44
CA ARG A 120 2.83 27.99 15.59
C ARG A 120 2.70 26.48 15.69
N LEU A 121 3.82 25.79 15.55
CA LEU A 121 3.91 24.33 15.58
C LEU A 121 4.71 23.87 16.79
N VAL A 122 4.30 22.77 17.40
CA VAL A 122 5.05 22.15 18.50
C VAL A 122 5.85 20.97 17.95
N LYS A 123 7.17 21.01 18.15
CA LYS A 123 8.12 20.01 17.70
C LYS A 123 8.71 19.24 18.88
N ASN A 124 8.60 17.91 18.83
CA ASN A 124 9.03 16.98 19.89
C ASN A 124 10.25 16.16 19.47
N LYS A 125 11.46 16.73 19.38
CA LYS A 125 12.71 16.10 18.90
C LYS A 125 12.68 15.47 17.49
N GLU A 126 11.50 15.18 16.94
CA GLU A 126 11.25 14.68 15.59
C GLU A 126 11.26 15.81 14.56
N PRO A 127 11.52 15.52 13.29
CA PRO A 127 11.39 16.51 12.21
C PRO A 127 9.94 16.99 12.10
N LEU A 128 9.74 18.22 11.62
CA LEU A 128 8.41 18.80 11.45
C LEU A 128 7.51 17.96 10.52
N GLY A 129 8.11 17.22 9.59
CA GLY A 129 7.37 16.41 8.62
C GLY A 129 6.87 17.21 7.42
N ALA A 130 7.67 18.17 6.96
CA ALA A 130 7.47 18.86 5.70
C ALA A 130 8.80 18.92 4.95
N THR A 131 8.78 18.82 3.62
CA THR A 131 9.96 19.04 2.77
C THR A 131 9.83 20.39 2.10
N ILE A 132 10.91 21.15 2.06
CA ILE A 132 10.97 22.46 1.43
C ILE A 132 11.78 22.35 0.13
N ARG A 133 11.42 23.18 -0.85
CA ARG A 133 12.18 23.34 -2.09
C ARG A 133 12.32 24.83 -2.38
N ARG A 134 13.42 25.21 -3.01
CA ARG A 134 13.57 26.55 -3.56
C ARG A 134 12.96 26.59 -4.95
N ASP A 135 12.03 27.49 -5.18
CA ASP A 135 11.51 27.74 -6.51
C ASP A 135 12.60 28.39 -7.38
N GLU A 136 12.76 27.89 -8.61
CA GLU A 136 13.82 28.33 -9.52
C GLU A 136 13.50 29.70 -10.14
N VAL A 137 12.21 30.03 -10.28
CA VAL A 137 11.75 31.27 -10.92
C VAL A 137 11.75 32.42 -9.92
N THR A 138 11.07 32.25 -8.78
CA THR A 138 10.92 33.30 -7.77
C THR A 138 12.10 33.35 -6.78
N GLY A 139 12.88 32.26 -6.67
CA GLY A 139 13.91 32.11 -5.65
C GLY A 139 13.36 31.90 -4.23
N ALA A 140 12.04 31.87 -4.07
CA ALA A 140 11.34 31.70 -2.80
C ALA A 140 11.43 30.26 -2.29
N VAL A 141 11.29 30.08 -0.97
CA VAL A 141 11.28 28.76 -0.34
C VAL A 141 9.84 28.33 -0.14
N VAL A 142 9.43 27.27 -0.83
CA VAL A 142 8.06 26.76 -0.78
C VAL A 142 7.99 25.38 -0.15
N VAL A 143 6.87 25.07 0.50
CA VAL A 143 6.58 23.74 1.01
C VAL A 143 6.30 22.82 -0.17
N ALA A 144 7.22 21.90 -0.46
CA ALA A 144 7.10 20.96 -1.57
C ALA A 144 6.23 19.74 -1.23
N ARG A 145 6.19 19.32 0.04
CA ARG A 145 5.41 18.15 0.50
C ARG A 145 5.17 18.19 2.00
N ILE A 146 4.03 17.66 2.42
CA ILE A 146 3.71 17.32 3.81
C ILE A 146 3.82 15.81 4.03
N MET A 147 4.59 15.39 5.04
CA MET A 147 4.79 14.00 5.42
C MET A 147 3.70 13.55 6.40
N ARG A 148 2.94 12.51 6.02
CA ARG A 148 1.81 12.00 6.78
C ARG A 148 2.22 11.52 8.16
N GLY A 149 1.45 11.93 9.17
CA GLY A 149 1.70 11.65 10.58
C GLY A 149 2.86 12.42 11.21
N GLY A 150 3.48 13.36 10.50
CA GLY A 150 4.41 14.35 11.07
C GLY A 150 3.70 15.50 11.79
N ALA A 151 4.45 16.38 12.48
CA ALA A 151 3.87 17.50 13.22
C ALA A 151 3.12 18.51 12.32
N ALA A 152 3.61 18.77 11.11
CA ALA A 152 2.97 19.63 10.13
C ALA A 152 1.60 19.08 9.69
N ASP A 153 1.54 17.80 9.29
CA ASP A 153 0.30 17.11 8.91
C ASP A 153 -0.73 17.11 10.04
N ARG A 154 -0.32 16.75 11.27
CA ARG A 154 -1.22 16.72 12.44
C ARG A 154 -1.76 18.09 12.83
N SER A 155 -1.03 19.17 12.53
CA SER A 155 -1.48 20.53 12.81
C SER A 155 -2.54 21.02 11.82
N GLY A 156 -2.50 20.56 10.56
CA GLY A 156 -3.32 21.10 9.47
C GLY A 156 -3.07 22.59 9.16
N LEU A 157 -1.99 23.18 9.69
CA LEU A 157 -1.72 24.62 9.54
C LEU A 157 -0.85 24.95 8.33
N VAL A 158 -0.09 23.97 7.83
CA VAL A 158 0.86 24.10 6.71
C VAL A 158 0.42 23.17 5.59
N HIS A 159 0.39 23.69 4.37
CA HIS A 159 -0.06 23.00 3.15
C HIS A 159 1.05 22.99 2.11
N VAL A 160 0.89 22.12 1.11
CA VAL A 160 1.80 22.11 -0.06
C VAL A 160 1.59 23.39 -0.85
N GLY A 161 2.68 24.02 -1.28
CA GLY A 161 2.68 25.30 -1.98
C GLY A 161 2.86 26.52 -1.09
N ASP A 162 2.67 26.40 0.23
CA ASP A 162 2.86 27.53 1.16
C ASP A 162 4.30 28.07 1.06
N GLU A 163 4.44 29.40 0.92
CA GLU A 163 5.74 30.06 0.84
C GLU A 163 6.23 30.44 2.25
N LEU A 164 7.46 30.04 2.60
CA LEU A 164 8.10 30.33 3.89
C LEU A 164 8.92 31.62 3.84
N ARG A 165 8.47 32.64 4.57
CA ARG A 165 9.18 33.93 4.70
C ARG A 165 10.09 33.98 5.94
N GLU A 166 9.61 33.52 7.10
CA GLU A 166 10.38 33.52 8.35
C GLU A 166 10.20 32.24 9.19
N VAL A 167 11.27 31.80 9.87
CA VAL A 167 11.27 30.72 10.88
C VAL A 167 11.87 31.25 12.18
N ASN A 168 11.09 31.27 13.26
CA ASN A 168 11.50 31.77 14.57
C ASN A 168 12.12 33.19 14.52
N GLY A 169 11.57 34.06 13.67
CA GLY A 169 12.08 35.44 13.44
C GLY A 169 13.31 35.54 12.53
N ASN A 170 13.80 34.43 11.97
CA ASN A 170 14.87 34.44 10.97
C ASN A 170 14.27 34.49 9.56
N LEU A 171 14.65 35.50 8.78
CA LEU A 171 14.32 35.59 7.34
C LEU A 171 14.97 34.45 6.55
N ILE A 172 14.19 33.84 5.66
CA ILE A 172 14.55 32.61 4.93
C ILE A 172 14.95 32.89 3.47
N ILE A 173 14.54 34.04 2.91
CA ILE A 173 14.63 34.37 1.48
C ILE A 173 16.04 34.16 0.88
N HIS A 174 17.09 34.38 1.67
CA HIS A 174 18.49 34.25 1.24
C HIS A 174 19.19 32.98 1.72
N LYS A 175 18.50 32.09 2.40
CA LYS A 175 19.08 30.86 2.96
C LYS A 175 18.86 29.67 2.05
N ARG A 176 19.83 28.76 2.03
CA ARG A 176 19.69 27.50 1.30
C ARG A 176 18.80 26.51 2.06
N PRO A 177 18.09 25.59 1.38
CA PRO A 177 17.28 24.55 2.02
C PRO A 177 18.00 23.78 3.14
N GLU A 178 19.30 23.51 2.97
CA GLU A 178 20.12 22.81 3.96
C GLU A 178 20.30 23.62 5.25
N GLU A 179 20.51 24.94 5.12
CA GLU A 179 20.67 25.85 6.26
C GLU A 179 19.35 26.00 7.02
N ILE A 180 18.23 26.04 6.31
CA ILE A 180 16.89 26.10 6.90
C ILE A 180 16.57 24.79 7.63
N SER A 181 16.92 23.65 7.04
CA SER A 181 16.81 22.34 7.68
C SER A 181 17.65 22.29 8.96
N GLN A 182 18.86 22.86 8.96
CA GLN A 182 19.72 22.95 10.14
C GLN A 182 19.11 23.84 11.25
N ILE A 183 18.53 25.00 10.90
CA ILE A 183 17.84 25.89 11.85
C ILE A 183 16.63 25.18 12.46
N LEU A 184 15.83 24.52 11.62
CA LEU A 184 14.65 23.77 12.04
C LEU A 184 15.04 22.56 12.89
N SER A 185 16.16 21.88 12.62
CA SER A 185 16.61 20.70 13.37
C SER A 185 17.10 21.07 14.78
N GLN A 186 17.84 22.18 14.91
CA GLN A 186 18.33 22.72 16.19
C GLN A 186 17.21 23.30 17.06
N SER A 187 16.15 23.83 16.45
CA SER A 187 14.99 24.34 17.18
C SER A 187 14.19 23.20 17.84
N GLN A 188 13.81 23.39 19.11
CA GLN A 188 13.00 22.44 19.90
C GLN A 188 11.82 23.17 20.56
N GLY A 189 10.71 22.47 20.76
CA GLY A 189 9.51 23.06 21.36
C GLY A 189 8.68 23.83 20.33
N SER A 190 8.34 25.08 20.63
CA SER A 190 7.46 25.89 19.77
C SER A 190 8.23 26.54 18.62
N ILE A 191 7.87 26.21 17.40
CA ILE A 191 8.38 26.85 16.17
C ILE A 191 7.29 27.77 15.62
N THR A 192 7.65 29.02 15.35
CA THR A 192 6.76 30.00 14.70
C THR A 192 7.21 30.17 13.25
N LEU A 193 6.32 29.92 12.30
CA LEU A 193 6.56 30.13 10.87
C LEU A 193 5.67 31.26 10.37
N LYS A 194 6.24 32.14 9.56
CA LYS A 194 5.50 33.17 8.83
C LYS A 194 5.44 32.73 7.37
N ILE A 195 4.24 32.43 6.90
CA ILE A 195 4.02 31.81 5.59
C ILE A 195 3.00 32.60 4.77
N ILE A 196 3.15 32.58 3.44
CA ILE A 196 2.11 33.04 2.52
C ILE A 196 1.35 31.81 2.04
N PRO A 197 0.03 31.72 2.31
CA PRO A 197 -0.76 30.57 1.91
C PRO A 197 -0.81 30.45 0.39
N ALA A 198 -0.62 29.23 -0.14
CA ALA A 198 -0.97 28.98 -1.53
C ALA A 198 -2.49 29.06 -1.74
N ILE A 199 -2.93 29.48 -2.93
CA ILE A 199 -4.34 29.48 -3.32
C ILE A 199 -4.87 28.05 -3.19
N LYS A 200 -5.86 27.86 -2.32
CA LYS A 200 -6.38 26.55 -1.94
C LYS A 200 -7.05 25.86 -3.12
N GLU A 201 -6.41 24.85 -3.69
CA GLU A 201 -7.16 23.70 -4.20
C GLU A 201 -7.56 22.86 -2.98
N GLU A 202 -8.86 22.61 -2.80
CA GLU A 202 -9.32 21.71 -1.73
C GLU A 202 -8.74 20.31 -1.96
N ASP A 203 -7.68 19.98 -1.23
CA ASP A 203 -7.15 18.63 -1.16
C ASP A 203 -8.17 17.70 -0.48
N ARG A 204 -9.11 17.16 -1.26
CA ARG A 204 -9.97 16.05 -0.83
C ARG A 204 -9.16 14.76 -0.80
N PHE A 205 -8.29 14.62 0.20
CA PHE A 205 -7.50 13.41 0.39
C PHE A 205 -8.40 12.21 0.69
N LYS A 206 -8.37 11.22 -0.19
CA LYS A 206 -8.95 9.90 0.11
C LYS A 206 -7.89 9.08 0.83
N GLU A 207 -8.04 8.89 2.14
CA GLU A 207 -7.26 7.89 2.87
C GLU A 207 -7.48 6.50 2.24
N SER A 208 -6.55 6.06 1.40
CA SER A 208 -6.56 4.72 0.83
C SER A 208 -5.55 3.90 1.59
N LYS A 209 -6.01 3.20 2.64
CA LYS A 209 -5.17 2.28 3.43
C LYS A 209 -4.92 1.01 2.63
N VAL A 210 -3.88 1.03 1.81
CA VAL A 210 -3.42 -0.11 1.02
C VAL A 210 -2.21 -0.73 1.70
N TYR A 211 -2.19 -2.05 1.84
CA TYR A 211 -1.02 -2.78 2.35
C TYR A 211 -0.32 -3.48 1.20
N LEU A 212 0.98 -3.27 1.08
CA LEU A 212 1.83 -3.82 0.04
C LEU A 212 2.92 -4.67 0.67
N ARG A 213 3.20 -5.83 0.09
CA ARG A 213 4.41 -6.60 0.36
C ARG A 213 5.50 -6.16 -0.62
N ALA A 214 6.66 -5.78 -0.10
CA ALA A 214 7.84 -5.46 -0.90
C ALA A 214 8.43 -6.74 -1.52
N LEU A 215 8.64 -6.74 -2.84
CA LEU A 215 9.24 -7.86 -3.56
C LEU A 215 10.71 -7.62 -3.94
N PHE A 216 11.28 -6.50 -3.51
CA PHE A 216 12.67 -6.10 -3.73
C PHE A 216 13.19 -5.30 -2.52
N ASP A 217 14.51 -5.09 -2.48
CA ASP A 217 15.17 -4.29 -1.46
C ASP A 217 15.31 -2.83 -1.92
N TYR A 218 15.12 -1.88 -1.01
CA TYR A 218 15.22 -0.45 -1.31
C TYR A 218 16.05 0.27 -0.24
N THR A 219 17.15 0.87 -0.70
CA THR A 219 18.05 1.70 0.11
C THR A 219 17.97 3.15 -0.37
N PRO A 220 17.26 4.04 0.35
CA PRO A 220 17.06 5.43 -0.10
C PRO A 220 18.36 6.23 -0.26
N PHE A 221 19.38 5.95 0.56
CA PHE A 221 20.67 6.65 0.53
C PHE A 221 21.49 6.37 -0.74
N GLU A 222 21.27 5.21 -1.37
CA GLU A 222 21.90 4.86 -2.65
C GLU A 222 21.14 5.45 -3.85
N ASP A 223 19.89 5.87 -3.62
CA ASP A 223 19.00 6.34 -4.67
C ASP A 223 19.08 7.85 -4.88
N LYS A 224 19.82 8.23 -5.93
CA LYS A 224 19.97 9.63 -6.37
C LYS A 224 18.68 10.27 -6.87
N ALA A 225 17.66 9.47 -7.23
CA ALA A 225 16.38 10.00 -7.72
C ALA A 225 15.42 10.37 -6.59
N THR A 226 15.74 10.00 -5.34
CA THR A 226 14.91 10.32 -4.17
C THR A 226 14.90 11.82 -3.90
N PRO A 227 13.74 12.48 -3.78
CA PRO A 227 13.66 13.92 -3.54
C PRO A 227 14.34 14.36 -2.25
N CYS A 228 14.28 13.51 -1.22
CA CYS A 228 14.94 13.71 0.06
C CYS A 228 15.33 12.35 0.64
N GLN A 229 16.64 12.06 0.68
CA GLN A 229 17.15 10.77 1.17
C GLN A 229 16.79 10.51 2.64
N GLU A 230 16.79 11.55 3.48
CA GLU A 230 16.40 11.46 4.90
C GLU A 230 14.91 11.15 5.12
N ALA A 231 14.07 11.45 4.13
CA ALA A 231 12.65 11.14 4.15
C ALA A 231 12.34 9.76 3.58
N GLY A 232 13.31 9.09 2.94
CA GLY A 232 13.14 7.77 2.36
C GLY A 232 12.90 6.69 3.42
N LEU A 233 11.98 5.78 3.13
CA LEU A 233 11.73 4.60 3.98
C LEU A 233 12.54 3.41 3.44
N PRO A 234 13.62 2.98 4.10
CA PRO A 234 14.32 1.76 3.72
C PRO A 234 13.44 0.54 4.02
N PHE A 235 13.49 -0.45 3.13
CA PHE A 235 12.80 -1.73 3.32
C PHE A 235 13.52 -2.86 2.60
N THR A 236 13.27 -4.07 3.07
CA THR A 236 13.77 -5.31 2.48
C THR A 236 12.63 -6.14 1.92
N ARG A 237 12.96 -7.06 1.02
CA ARG A 237 12.03 -8.00 0.43
C ARG A 237 11.30 -8.80 1.51
N GLY A 238 9.97 -8.78 1.47
CA GLY A 238 9.09 -9.41 2.45
C GLY A 238 8.52 -8.44 3.48
N ASP A 239 9.07 -7.23 3.61
CA ASP A 239 8.51 -6.20 4.48
C ASP A 239 7.09 -5.81 4.01
N ILE A 240 6.22 -5.57 4.99
CA ILE A 240 4.85 -5.10 4.75
C ILE A 240 4.80 -3.59 4.94
N LEU A 241 4.39 -2.90 3.89
CA LEU A 241 4.31 -1.46 3.79
C LEU A 241 2.83 -1.04 3.79
N GLN A 242 2.44 -0.24 4.76
CA GLN A 242 1.16 0.45 4.79
C GLN A 242 1.30 1.75 4.00
N VAL A 243 0.73 1.81 2.81
CA VAL A 243 0.65 3.05 2.02
C VAL A 243 -0.42 3.95 2.62
N VAL A 244 -0.02 5.18 2.92
CA VAL A 244 -0.88 6.20 3.56
C VAL A 244 -1.34 7.23 2.53
N SER A 245 -0.48 7.58 1.56
CA SER A 245 -0.81 8.51 0.47
C SER A 245 -0.12 8.08 -0.83
N GLN A 246 -0.88 8.19 -1.92
CA GLN A 246 -0.44 7.96 -3.31
C GLN A 246 -0.55 9.24 -4.15
N ASP A 247 -0.61 10.40 -3.50
CA ASP A 247 -0.90 11.69 -4.15
C ASP A 247 0.17 12.05 -5.20
N ASP A 248 1.43 11.67 -4.95
CA ASP A 248 2.50 11.79 -5.92
C ASP A 248 2.64 10.51 -6.77
N PRO A 249 2.63 10.61 -8.11
CA PRO A 249 2.69 9.47 -9.02
C PRO A 249 4.06 8.77 -9.05
N THR A 250 5.10 9.36 -8.47
CA THR A 250 6.49 8.87 -8.43
C THR A 250 6.94 8.42 -7.04
N TRP A 251 6.51 9.11 -5.98
CA TRP A 251 6.96 8.86 -4.61
C TRP A 251 5.79 8.78 -3.63
N TRP A 252 5.43 7.55 -3.26
CA TRP A 252 4.36 7.30 -2.31
C TRP A 252 4.83 7.49 -0.86
N GLN A 253 3.88 7.81 0.02
CA GLN A 253 4.13 7.87 1.45
C GLN A 253 3.63 6.60 2.12
N ALA A 254 4.52 5.88 2.79
CA ALA A 254 4.21 4.63 3.44
C ALA A 254 4.86 4.52 4.82
N LYS A 255 4.37 3.57 5.61
CA LYS A 255 4.94 3.15 6.89
C LYS A 255 5.22 1.66 6.84
N ARG A 256 6.30 1.20 7.46
CA ARG A 256 6.51 -0.23 7.64
C ARG A 256 5.63 -0.72 8.80
N VAL A 257 4.88 -1.80 8.57
CA VAL A 257 4.02 -2.40 9.59
C VAL A 257 4.90 -2.98 10.70
N GLY A 258 4.63 -2.59 11.95
CA GLY A 258 5.41 -3.00 13.12
C GLY A 258 6.39 -1.95 13.62
N ASP A 259 6.67 -0.90 12.82
CA ASP A 259 7.43 0.25 13.29
C ASP A 259 6.56 1.16 14.17
N SER A 260 7.10 1.64 15.28
CA SER A 260 6.46 2.62 16.15
C SER A 260 6.48 4.05 15.59
N ASN A 261 7.08 4.25 14.42
CA ASN A 261 7.22 5.57 13.81
C ASN A 261 5.87 6.09 13.32
N LEU A 262 5.43 7.21 13.89
CA LEU A 262 4.19 7.88 13.50
C LEU A 262 4.30 8.61 12.15
N ARG A 263 5.51 8.90 11.68
CA ARG A 263 5.77 9.60 10.42
C ARG A 263 5.94 8.61 9.27
N ALA A 264 5.25 8.85 8.16
CA ALA A 264 5.45 8.12 6.91
C ALA A 264 6.80 8.49 6.27
N GLY A 265 7.39 7.56 5.53
CA GLY A 265 8.55 7.81 4.68
C GLY A 265 8.23 7.59 3.21
N LEU A 266 9.15 8.01 2.34
CA LEU A 266 9.00 7.94 0.89
C LEU A 266 9.43 6.56 0.37
N ILE A 267 8.58 5.98 -0.46
CA ILE A 267 8.86 4.77 -1.24
C ILE A 267 8.60 5.06 -2.73
N PRO A 268 9.34 4.43 -3.65
CA PRO A 268 9.07 4.60 -5.07
C PRO A 268 7.67 4.05 -5.41
N SER A 269 6.94 4.76 -6.27
CA SER A 269 5.65 4.26 -6.77
C SER A 269 5.84 3.06 -7.68
N ARG A 270 4.79 2.25 -7.83
CA ARG A 270 4.82 1.08 -8.72
C ARG A 270 5.23 1.46 -10.16
N GLN A 271 4.57 2.46 -10.72
CA GLN A 271 4.83 2.94 -12.09
C GLN A 271 6.23 3.56 -12.24
N PHE A 272 6.72 4.25 -11.22
CA PHE A 272 8.06 4.81 -11.25
C PHE A 272 9.13 3.71 -11.21
N GLN A 273 8.95 2.70 -10.36
CA GLN A 273 9.86 1.58 -10.28
C GLN A 273 9.84 0.72 -11.57
N GLU A 274 8.67 0.48 -12.15
CA GLU A 274 8.52 -0.15 -13.48
C GLU A 274 9.34 0.57 -14.55
N ARG A 275 9.21 1.89 -14.65
CA ARG A 275 9.98 2.70 -15.61
C ARG A 275 11.49 2.57 -15.41
N ARG A 276 11.97 2.55 -14.16
CA ARG A 276 13.40 2.37 -13.84
C ARG A 276 13.91 1.00 -14.27
N LEU A 277 13.13 -0.06 -14.05
CA LEU A 277 13.49 -1.41 -14.44
C LEU A 277 13.50 -1.56 -15.97
N LEU A 278 12.50 -1.02 -16.66
CA LEU A 278 12.46 -0.97 -18.13
C LEU A 278 13.66 -0.21 -18.71
N TYR A 279 14.02 0.92 -18.11
CA TYR A 279 15.20 1.68 -18.53
C TYR A 279 16.50 0.89 -18.34
N ARG A 280 16.65 0.23 -17.19
CA ARG A 280 17.82 -0.61 -16.87
C ARG A 280 17.93 -1.82 -17.81
N MET A 281 16.79 -2.41 -18.20
CA MET A 281 16.74 -3.46 -19.23
C MET A 281 17.19 -2.96 -20.60
N LYS A 282 16.69 -1.79 -21.04
CA LYS A 282 17.08 -1.17 -22.32
C LYS A 282 18.58 -0.85 -22.38
N MET A 283 19.16 -0.46 -21.24
CA MET A 283 20.59 -0.15 -21.11
C MET A 283 21.47 -1.39 -20.88
N GLY A 284 20.92 -2.61 -20.89
CA GLY A 284 21.67 -3.85 -20.69
C GLY A 284 22.27 -4.06 -19.29
N THR A 285 21.85 -3.25 -18.30
CA THR A 285 22.36 -3.30 -16.91
C THR A 285 21.45 -4.09 -15.98
N HIS A 286 20.31 -4.59 -16.47
CA HIS A 286 19.40 -5.47 -15.73
C HIS A 286 19.42 -6.87 -16.33
N GLN A 287 19.74 -7.89 -15.55
CA GLN A 287 19.51 -9.28 -15.93
C GLN A 287 18.00 -9.53 -15.86
N SER A 288 17.32 -9.77 -16.98
CA SER A 288 15.92 -10.21 -16.96
C SER A 288 15.77 -11.44 -16.05
N PRO A 289 14.66 -11.62 -15.31
CA PRO A 289 14.35 -12.94 -14.79
C PRO A 289 14.35 -13.88 -16.00
N LYS A 290 15.31 -14.81 -16.04
CA LYS A 290 15.48 -15.71 -17.18
C LYS A 290 14.17 -16.46 -17.37
N SER A 291 13.39 -16.06 -18.37
CA SER A 291 12.49 -16.99 -19.04
C SER A 291 13.38 -18.11 -19.55
N THR A 292 13.05 -19.34 -19.18
CA THR A 292 13.76 -20.57 -19.53
C THR A 292 13.96 -20.64 -21.05
N ARG A 293 15.11 -20.17 -21.52
CA ARG A 293 15.64 -20.45 -22.84
C ARG A 293 17.10 -20.85 -22.64
N ALA A 294 17.38 -22.09 -23.04
CA ALA A 294 18.68 -22.73 -22.92
C ALA A 294 19.78 -21.88 -23.57
N SER A 295 20.90 -21.73 -22.86
CA SER A 295 22.15 -21.22 -23.43
C SER A 295 22.90 -22.36 -24.15
N PRO A 296 23.59 -22.09 -25.26
CA PRO A 296 24.39 -23.08 -25.96
C PRO A 296 25.78 -23.18 -25.32
N CYS A 297 26.17 -24.38 -24.90
CA CYS A 297 27.56 -24.73 -24.68
C CYS A 297 27.83 -26.02 -25.44
N ASP A 298 28.45 -25.86 -26.60
CA ASP A 298 28.97 -26.89 -27.46
C ASP A 298 30.44 -27.08 -27.02
N GLN A 299 30.74 -28.19 -26.35
CA GLN A 299 32.12 -28.64 -26.14
C GLN A 299 32.12 -30.14 -25.84
N THR A 300 32.40 -30.87 -26.91
CA THR A 300 32.93 -32.23 -27.02
C THR A 300 33.64 -32.76 -25.77
N CYS A 301 33.21 -33.94 -25.27
CA CYS A 301 34.07 -34.90 -24.57
C CYS A 301 33.55 -36.31 -24.83
N GLU A 302 34.47 -37.20 -25.16
CA GLU A 302 34.29 -38.50 -25.77
C GLU A 302 33.83 -39.58 -24.77
N LYS A 303 33.21 -40.64 -25.32
CA LYS A 303 32.78 -41.86 -24.64
C LYS A 303 33.98 -42.66 -24.14
N GLU A 304 33.89 -43.21 -22.93
CA GLU A 304 34.47 -44.52 -22.61
C GLU A 304 33.48 -45.33 -21.75
N ASP A 305 33.14 -46.51 -22.26
CA ASP A 305 32.39 -47.57 -21.59
C ASP A 305 33.31 -48.32 -20.61
N CYS A 306 32.83 -48.64 -19.41
CA CYS A 306 33.45 -49.64 -18.53
C CYS A 306 32.37 -50.40 -17.75
N ASP A 307 32.07 -51.61 -18.21
CA ASP A 307 31.37 -52.66 -17.48
C ASP A 307 32.24 -53.18 -16.33
N SER A 308 31.66 -53.40 -15.15
CA SER A 308 32.18 -54.37 -14.17
C SER A 308 31.09 -54.80 -13.19
N GLU A 309 30.74 -56.08 -13.27
CA GLU A 309 29.92 -56.79 -12.30
C GLU A 309 30.66 -57.06 -10.99
N GLY A 310 29.91 -57.12 -9.88
CA GLY A 310 30.39 -57.60 -8.60
C GLY A 310 29.27 -57.62 -7.55
N GLY A 311 28.62 -58.77 -7.38
CA GLY A 311 27.63 -58.98 -6.33
C GLY A 311 28.25 -59.58 -5.07
N VAL A 312 27.91 -59.04 -3.88
CA VAL A 312 27.84 -59.78 -2.60
C VAL A 312 26.75 -59.15 -1.71
N SER A 313 26.03 -60.04 -1.04
CA SER A 313 24.84 -59.94 -0.17
C SER A 313 25.02 -59.14 1.14
N GLY A 314 23.94 -58.52 1.66
CA GLY A 314 23.86 -58.06 3.06
C GLY A 314 22.78 -57.01 3.40
N GLN A 315 21.60 -57.47 3.84
CA GLN A 315 20.59 -56.87 4.74
C GLN A 315 20.17 -55.36 4.67
N HIS A 316 18.98 -55.15 4.10
CA HIS A 316 17.81 -54.46 4.67
C HIS A 316 17.98 -53.24 5.59
N ILE A 317 17.75 -52.04 5.02
CA ILE A 317 16.89 -51.00 5.61
C ILE A 317 16.05 -50.39 4.46
N ALA A 318 14.75 -50.63 4.49
CA ALA A 318 13.78 -50.04 3.56
C ALA A 318 13.42 -48.62 4.01
N GLY A 319 13.39 -47.67 3.06
CA GLY A 319 12.71 -46.38 3.27
C GLY A 319 13.54 -45.10 3.19
N LEU A 320 14.50 -44.99 2.25
CA LEU A 320 15.16 -43.70 1.97
C LEU A 320 14.64 -43.13 0.64
N ARG A 321 13.62 -42.25 0.68
CA ARG A 321 13.29 -41.34 -0.43
C ARG A 321 14.39 -40.29 -0.51
N ARG A 322 15.42 -40.52 -1.34
CA ARG A 322 16.28 -39.43 -1.82
C ARG A 322 15.38 -38.48 -2.60
N SER A 323 15.24 -37.24 -2.15
CA SER A 323 14.70 -36.16 -2.98
C SER A 323 15.36 -36.18 -4.33
N PHE A 324 14.56 -36.41 -5.36
CA PHE A 324 15.06 -36.53 -6.70
C PHE A 324 15.48 -35.15 -7.18
N ARG A 325 16.79 -34.93 -7.41
CA ARG A 325 17.26 -33.96 -8.40
C ARG A 325 16.81 -34.51 -9.76
N LEU A 326 15.63 -34.10 -10.20
CA LEU A 326 15.05 -34.50 -11.47
C LEU A 326 15.86 -33.83 -12.59
N SER A 327 16.75 -34.58 -13.23
CA SER A 327 17.41 -34.13 -14.45
C SER A 327 16.40 -34.20 -15.60
N ARG A 328 16.15 -33.06 -16.23
CA ARG A 328 15.21 -32.93 -17.34
C ARG A 328 15.91 -33.41 -18.61
N LYS A 329 15.43 -34.50 -19.21
CA LYS A 329 15.83 -34.94 -20.55
C LYS A 329 14.79 -34.40 -21.55
N ASP A 330 15.14 -33.32 -22.24
CA ASP A 330 14.28 -32.75 -23.29
C ASP A 330 14.21 -33.72 -24.48
N HIS A 331 13.00 -34.18 -24.81
CA HIS A 331 12.73 -34.88 -26.06
C HIS A 331 12.51 -33.83 -27.16
N GLN A 332 13.38 -33.87 -28.15
CA GLN A 332 13.29 -33.11 -29.39
C GLN A 332 12.17 -33.73 -30.24
N ASP A 333 11.07 -33.01 -30.42
CA ASP A 333 10.13 -33.32 -31.50
C ASP A 333 9.70 -32.03 -32.21
N SER A 334 9.94 -32.03 -33.51
CA SER A 334 9.73 -30.93 -34.42
C SER A 334 8.34 -31.00 -35.02
N THR A 335 7.53 -29.97 -34.86
CA THR A 335 6.61 -29.48 -35.90
C THR A 335 6.13 -28.09 -35.52
N LYS A 336 6.50 -27.11 -36.35
CA LYS A 336 6.13 -25.70 -36.23
C LYS A 336 4.69 -25.53 -36.71
N GLU A 337 3.83 -24.91 -35.91
CA GLU A 337 2.73 -24.12 -36.45
C GLU A 337 2.52 -22.86 -35.59
N SER A 338 2.67 -21.72 -36.25
CA SER A 338 2.72 -20.38 -35.69
C SER A 338 1.32 -19.84 -35.38
N ARG A 339 1.09 -19.44 -34.12
CA ARG A 339 0.07 -18.45 -33.75
C ARG A 339 0.75 -17.32 -32.96
N PRO A 340 0.35 -16.05 -33.14
CA PRO A 340 1.06 -14.91 -32.58
C PRO A 340 0.88 -14.92 -31.06
N ALA A 341 2.01 -14.92 -30.34
CA ALA A 341 2.02 -14.80 -28.90
C ALA A 341 1.54 -13.40 -28.50
N GLU A 342 0.37 -13.33 -27.87
CA GLU A 342 0.00 -12.20 -27.02
C GLU A 342 1.13 -11.95 -26.02
N SER A 343 1.51 -10.69 -25.90
CA SER A 343 2.58 -10.19 -25.07
C SER A 343 2.48 -10.70 -23.64
N THR A 344 3.36 -11.64 -23.27
CA THR A 344 3.62 -11.96 -21.86
C THR A 344 4.38 -10.76 -21.28
N GLU A 345 3.65 -9.77 -20.79
CA GLU A 345 4.22 -8.72 -19.95
C GLU A 345 4.96 -9.42 -18.80
N SER A 346 6.29 -9.27 -18.76
CA SER A 346 7.06 -9.71 -17.61
C SER A 346 6.69 -8.78 -16.46
N GLU A 347 5.70 -9.16 -15.66
CA GLU A 347 5.26 -8.40 -14.49
C GLU A 347 6.46 -8.26 -13.53
N PHE A 348 6.96 -7.04 -13.37
CA PHE A 348 8.11 -6.79 -12.52
C PHE A 348 7.79 -7.10 -11.06
N LEU A 349 8.72 -7.74 -10.36
CA LEU A 349 8.62 -8.04 -8.93
C LEU A 349 8.85 -6.76 -8.09
N ILE A 350 7.81 -5.93 -7.95
CA ILE A 350 7.89 -4.65 -7.25
C ILE A 350 7.11 -4.70 -5.94
N TYR A 351 5.78 -4.72 -6.03
CA TYR A 351 4.88 -4.77 -4.89
C TYR A 351 3.74 -5.75 -5.15
N GLU A 352 3.29 -6.43 -4.11
CA GLU A 352 2.07 -7.25 -4.13
C GLU A 352 1.08 -6.71 -3.11
N GLU A 353 -0.17 -6.46 -3.50
CA GLU A 353 -1.21 -6.00 -2.56
C GLU A 353 -1.60 -7.15 -1.63
N VAL A 354 -1.53 -6.91 -0.32
CA VAL A 354 -1.80 -7.91 0.72
C VAL A 354 -2.86 -7.47 1.71
N THR A 355 -3.50 -8.42 2.37
CA THR A 355 -4.43 -8.19 3.47
C THR A 355 -4.21 -9.22 4.58
N LEU A 356 -4.60 -8.88 5.80
CA LEU A 356 -4.59 -9.84 6.91
C LEU A 356 -5.70 -10.87 6.70
N TYR A 357 -5.31 -12.14 6.65
CA TYR A 357 -6.19 -13.27 6.61
C TYR A 357 -6.02 -14.10 7.88
N GLN A 358 -7.13 -14.34 8.57
CA GLN A 358 -7.21 -15.27 9.68
C GLN A 358 -8.16 -16.39 9.29
N MET A 359 -7.69 -17.63 9.44
CA MET A 359 -8.48 -18.82 9.13
C MET A 359 -9.70 -18.87 10.04
N ARG A 360 -10.90 -18.93 9.45
CA ARG A 360 -12.14 -19.15 10.20
C ARG A 360 -12.38 -20.65 10.35
N PRO A 361 -13.15 -21.10 11.37
CA PRO A 361 -13.44 -22.53 11.56
C PRO A 361 -14.11 -23.24 10.37
N GLN A 362 -14.73 -22.47 9.48
CA GLN A 362 -15.45 -22.94 8.29
C GLN A 362 -14.57 -22.91 7.03
N ASP A 363 -13.40 -22.28 7.08
CA ASP A 363 -12.48 -22.23 5.96
C ASP A 363 -11.69 -23.54 5.86
N LYS A 364 -11.38 -23.97 4.64
CA LYS A 364 -10.46 -25.10 4.44
C LYS A 364 -9.06 -24.74 4.96
N PRO A 365 -8.32 -25.69 5.54
CA PRO A 365 -6.95 -25.46 5.98
C PRO A 365 -6.07 -24.99 4.82
N ARG A 366 -5.13 -24.09 5.12
CA ARG A 366 -4.14 -23.62 4.13
C ARG A 366 -3.16 -24.75 3.76
N LEU A 367 -2.71 -24.75 2.52
CA LEU A 367 -1.62 -25.62 2.07
C LEU A 367 -0.29 -25.16 2.69
N VAL A 368 0.51 -26.09 3.22
CA VAL A 368 1.88 -25.80 3.67
C VAL A 368 2.86 -26.38 2.67
N VAL A 369 3.65 -25.50 2.07
CA VAL A 369 4.62 -25.86 1.03
C VAL A 369 6.02 -25.75 1.60
N LEU A 370 6.76 -26.85 1.59
CA LEU A 370 8.16 -26.91 2.00
C LEU A 370 9.04 -26.87 0.75
N ILE A 371 9.88 -25.86 0.62
CA ILE A 371 10.90 -25.77 -0.43
C ILE A 371 12.28 -25.81 0.23
N GLY A 372 13.30 -26.30 -0.48
CA GLY A 372 14.68 -26.15 -0.04
C GLY A 372 15.67 -27.13 -0.66
N SER A 373 16.96 -26.90 -0.39
CA SER A 373 18.07 -27.70 -0.93
C SER A 373 18.37 -28.98 -0.14
N LEU A 374 17.65 -29.19 0.96
CA LEU A 374 17.85 -30.31 1.90
C LEU A 374 17.21 -31.63 1.47
N GLY A 375 16.33 -31.56 0.49
CA GLY A 375 15.88 -32.75 -0.21
C GLY A 375 15.21 -33.80 0.69
N ALA A 376 15.75 -35.02 0.73
CA ALA A 376 15.22 -36.18 1.47
C ALA A 376 14.93 -35.86 2.94
N ARG A 377 15.75 -35.00 3.52
CA ARG A 377 15.68 -34.57 4.91
C ARG A 377 14.44 -33.70 5.19
N ILE A 378 13.87 -33.06 4.18
CA ILE A 378 12.59 -32.34 4.26
C ILE A 378 11.45 -33.35 4.38
N ASN A 379 11.47 -34.43 3.60
CA ASN A 379 10.47 -35.48 3.69
C ASN A 379 10.52 -36.19 5.06
N GLU A 380 11.71 -36.48 5.59
CA GLU A 380 11.85 -37.03 6.96
C GLU A 380 11.24 -36.10 8.02
N LEU A 381 11.55 -34.80 7.95
CA LEU A 381 11.00 -33.78 8.84
C LEU A 381 9.47 -33.74 8.76
N LYS A 382 8.92 -33.71 7.54
CA LYS A 382 7.48 -33.75 7.28
C LYS A 382 6.83 -34.99 7.87
N GLN A 383 7.37 -36.19 7.63
CA GLN A 383 6.80 -37.44 8.12
C GLN A 383 6.81 -37.51 9.65
N LYS A 384 7.86 -37.03 10.32
CA LYS A 384 7.91 -36.96 11.79
C LYS A 384 6.79 -36.09 12.36
N VAL A 385 6.60 -34.89 11.82
CA VAL A 385 5.53 -33.98 12.29
C VAL A 385 4.14 -34.56 12.03
N ILE A 386 3.93 -35.25 10.91
CA ILE A 386 2.66 -35.92 10.61
C ILE A 386 2.41 -37.10 11.56
N ALA A 387 3.43 -37.91 11.84
CA ALA A 387 3.31 -39.08 12.71
C ALA A 387 2.93 -38.71 14.16
N GLU A 388 3.39 -37.55 14.65
CA GLU A 388 2.98 -37.03 15.96
C GLU A 388 1.50 -36.63 16.01
N ASN A 389 0.93 -36.14 14.91
CA ASN A 389 -0.45 -35.62 14.85
C ASN A 389 -1.19 -35.99 13.54
N PRO A 390 -1.46 -37.29 13.30
CA PRO A 390 -2.01 -37.78 12.02
C PRO A 390 -3.45 -37.34 11.76
N HIS A 391 -4.17 -36.88 12.80
CA HIS A 391 -5.52 -36.32 12.65
C HIS A 391 -5.53 -34.90 12.09
N ARG A 392 -4.49 -34.09 12.39
CA ARG A 392 -4.39 -32.69 11.95
C ARG A 392 -3.69 -32.55 10.62
N TYR A 393 -2.64 -33.34 10.40
CA TYR A 393 -1.75 -33.21 9.25
C TYR A 393 -1.94 -34.35 8.24
N GLY A 394 -1.72 -34.06 6.97
CA GLY A 394 -1.72 -35.04 5.89
C GLY A 394 -0.65 -34.75 4.85
N VAL A 395 -0.30 -35.76 4.06
CA VAL A 395 0.63 -35.65 2.94
C VAL A 395 -0.11 -35.95 1.64
N ALA A 396 0.18 -35.17 0.59
CA ALA A 396 -0.29 -35.49 -0.75
C ALA A 396 0.40 -36.76 -1.25
N VAL A 397 -0.37 -37.79 -1.59
CA VAL A 397 0.17 -39.07 -2.08
C VAL A 397 0.57 -38.90 -3.55
N PRO A 398 1.87 -39.03 -3.90
CA PRO A 398 2.32 -38.88 -5.28
C PRO A 398 2.01 -40.11 -6.13
N HIS A 399 2.08 -39.96 -7.45
CA HIS A 399 1.92 -41.03 -8.42
C HIS A 399 3.30 -41.56 -8.85
N THR A 400 3.36 -42.84 -9.22
CA THR A 400 4.56 -43.43 -9.80
C THR A 400 4.23 -44.50 -10.83
N THR A 401 5.12 -44.64 -11.82
CA THR A 401 5.10 -45.76 -12.78
C THR A 401 5.87 -46.99 -12.29
N ARG A 402 6.56 -46.88 -11.15
CA ARG A 402 7.29 -48.00 -10.56
C ARG A 402 6.29 -49.08 -10.11
N PRO A 403 6.56 -50.37 -10.34
CA PRO A 403 5.74 -51.42 -9.77
C PRO A 403 5.72 -51.38 -8.23
N ARG A 404 4.55 -51.63 -7.67
CA ARG A 404 4.31 -51.72 -6.22
C ARG A 404 5.14 -52.84 -5.61
N LYS A 405 5.84 -52.55 -4.51
CA LYS A 405 6.53 -53.60 -3.72
C LYS A 405 5.56 -54.34 -2.81
N SER A 406 5.96 -55.54 -2.37
CA SER A 406 5.14 -56.40 -1.51
C SER A 406 4.67 -55.75 -0.19
N HIS A 407 5.44 -54.82 0.37
CA HIS A 407 5.12 -54.10 1.61
C HIS A 407 4.40 -52.76 1.40
N GLU A 408 4.23 -52.31 0.15
CA GLU A 408 3.61 -51.02 -0.17
C GLU A 408 2.10 -51.18 -0.44
N LYS A 409 1.32 -50.17 -0.04
CA LYS A 409 -0.14 -50.14 -0.21
C LYS A 409 -0.53 -49.04 -1.19
N GLU A 410 -1.46 -49.38 -2.08
CA GLU A 410 -2.05 -48.42 -3.04
C GLU A 410 -2.68 -47.24 -2.28
N GLY A 411 -2.33 -46.02 -2.69
CA GLY A 411 -2.87 -44.80 -2.09
C GLY A 411 -2.35 -44.46 -0.69
N VAL A 412 -1.31 -45.16 -0.22
CA VAL A 412 -0.59 -44.81 1.03
C VAL A 412 0.76 -44.21 0.70
N GLU A 413 1.68 -45.00 0.13
CA GLU A 413 2.99 -44.49 -0.27
C GLU A 413 2.93 -43.79 -1.63
N TYR A 414 2.26 -44.43 -2.59
CA TYR A 414 2.10 -43.95 -3.95
C TYR A 414 0.77 -44.39 -4.55
N HIS A 415 0.32 -43.65 -5.55
CA HIS A 415 -0.60 -44.14 -6.57
C HIS A 415 0.19 -44.83 -7.68
N PHE A 416 0.01 -46.14 -7.81
CA PHE A 416 0.77 -46.94 -8.78
C PHE A 416 0.02 -46.98 -10.10
N ILE A 417 0.48 -46.22 -11.09
CA ILE A 417 -0.17 -46.06 -12.39
C ILE A 417 0.72 -46.54 -13.54
N SER A 418 0.13 -46.86 -14.69
CA SER A 418 0.90 -47.23 -15.87
C SER A 418 1.64 -46.03 -16.46
N LYS A 419 2.73 -46.27 -17.21
CA LYS A 419 3.45 -45.21 -17.92
C LYS A 419 2.55 -44.41 -18.87
N GLN A 420 1.66 -45.10 -19.58
CA GLN A 420 0.68 -44.47 -20.47
C GLN A 420 -0.32 -43.57 -19.71
N ALA A 421 -0.80 -44.01 -18.54
CA ALA A 421 -1.67 -43.18 -17.71
C ALA A 421 -0.93 -41.95 -17.17
N PHE A 422 0.32 -42.12 -16.74
CA PHE A 422 1.17 -41.02 -16.28
C PHE A 422 1.39 -39.97 -17.38
N GLU A 423 1.68 -40.40 -18.60
CA GLU A 423 1.84 -39.52 -19.76
C GLU A 423 0.53 -38.79 -20.13
N SER A 424 -0.61 -39.48 -20.05
CA SER A 424 -1.93 -38.85 -20.23
C SER A 424 -2.23 -37.80 -19.16
N ASP A 425 -1.80 -38.03 -17.91
CA ASP A 425 -1.98 -37.10 -16.80
C ASP A 425 -1.05 -35.88 -16.91
N ILE A 426 0.15 -36.04 -17.49
CA ILE A 426 1.01 -34.91 -17.89
C ILE A 426 0.31 -34.06 -18.97
N GLN A 427 -0.17 -34.68 -20.04
CA GLN A 427 -0.82 -33.97 -21.15
C GLN A 427 -2.09 -33.21 -20.72
N SER A 428 -2.77 -33.69 -19.69
CA SER A 428 -3.93 -33.04 -19.09
C SER A 428 -3.59 -32.04 -17.97
N ASN A 429 -2.32 -31.69 -17.77
CA ASN A 429 -1.85 -30.73 -16.77
C ASN A 429 -2.29 -31.06 -15.33
N LYS A 430 -2.37 -32.34 -14.96
CA LYS A 430 -2.79 -32.76 -13.61
C LYS A 430 -1.67 -32.71 -12.57
N PHE A 431 -0.41 -32.78 -13.02
CA PHE A 431 0.76 -32.76 -12.15
C PHE A 431 1.27 -31.33 -11.89
N ILE A 432 1.55 -31.02 -10.62
CA ILE A 432 2.24 -29.77 -10.25
C ILE A 432 3.76 -29.87 -10.48
N GLU A 433 4.29 -31.07 -10.31
CA GLU A 433 5.68 -31.42 -10.56
C GLU A 433 5.72 -32.89 -10.95
N TYR A 434 6.65 -33.24 -11.83
CA TYR A 434 6.92 -34.61 -12.21
C TYR A 434 8.35 -34.74 -12.70
N GLY A 435 8.87 -35.96 -12.67
CA GLY A 435 10.11 -36.29 -13.35
C GLY A 435 10.47 -37.76 -13.22
N GLU A 436 11.67 -38.10 -13.66
CA GLU A 436 12.14 -39.47 -13.78
C GLU A 436 13.26 -39.79 -12.79
N TYR A 437 13.19 -40.97 -12.19
CA TYR A 437 14.24 -41.53 -11.36
C TYR A 437 14.33 -43.05 -11.53
N LYS A 438 15.55 -43.55 -11.78
CA LYS A 438 15.81 -44.98 -12.05
C LYS A 438 14.81 -45.57 -13.05
N ASN A 439 14.64 -44.90 -14.19
CA ASN A 439 13.74 -45.28 -15.29
C ASN A 439 12.24 -45.34 -14.93
N ASN A 440 11.83 -44.80 -13.79
CA ASN A 440 10.44 -44.71 -13.36
C ASN A 440 10.05 -43.24 -13.19
N GLN A 441 8.82 -42.91 -13.56
CA GLN A 441 8.27 -41.57 -13.40
C GLN A 441 7.63 -41.43 -12.03
N TYR A 442 7.73 -40.22 -11.47
CA TYR A 442 7.16 -39.81 -10.20
C TYR A 442 6.56 -38.43 -10.37
N GLY A 443 5.40 -38.17 -9.75
CA GLY A 443 4.77 -36.86 -9.82
C GLY A 443 3.77 -36.60 -8.72
N THR A 444 3.65 -35.34 -8.32
CA THR A 444 2.67 -34.89 -7.34
C THR A 444 1.51 -34.25 -8.08
N SER A 445 0.28 -34.74 -7.89
CA SER A 445 -0.90 -34.23 -8.59
C SER A 445 -1.62 -33.15 -7.77
N LEU A 446 -2.33 -32.24 -8.45
CA LEU A 446 -3.22 -31.28 -7.78
C LEU A 446 -4.32 -31.99 -6.99
N GLU A 447 -4.83 -33.09 -7.53
CA GLU A 447 -5.90 -33.87 -6.89
C GLU A 447 -5.42 -34.53 -5.58
N SER A 448 -4.17 -34.97 -5.53
CA SER A 448 -3.55 -35.49 -4.31
C SER A 448 -3.58 -34.45 -3.18
N ILE A 449 -3.38 -33.17 -3.51
CA ILE A 449 -3.47 -32.07 -2.53
C ILE A 449 -4.93 -31.81 -2.16
N ARG A 450 -5.82 -31.70 -3.15
CA ARG A 450 -7.26 -31.49 -2.94
C ARG A 450 -7.88 -32.56 -2.06
N SER A 451 -7.50 -33.82 -2.23
CA SER A 451 -7.99 -34.93 -1.41
C SER A 451 -7.63 -34.78 0.06
N VAL A 452 -6.47 -34.22 0.40
CA VAL A 452 -6.07 -33.99 1.80
C VAL A 452 -6.85 -32.82 2.39
N LEU A 453 -6.95 -31.71 1.64
CA LEU A 453 -7.70 -30.53 2.05
C LEU A 453 -9.20 -30.81 2.21
N ALA A 454 -9.77 -31.67 1.36
CA ALA A 454 -11.16 -32.12 1.45
C ALA A 454 -11.46 -32.93 2.73
N ARG A 455 -10.44 -33.54 3.33
CA ARG A 455 -10.55 -34.22 4.64
C ARG A 455 -10.35 -33.28 5.82
N ASN A 456 -10.33 -31.96 5.58
CA ASN A 456 -10.12 -30.91 6.57
C ASN A 456 -8.81 -31.05 7.35
N LYS A 457 -7.75 -31.53 6.69
CA LYS A 457 -6.39 -31.62 7.24
C LYS A 457 -5.47 -30.59 6.60
N VAL A 458 -4.50 -30.09 7.37
CA VAL A 458 -3.41 -29.28 6.82
C VAL A 458 -2.52 -30.19 5.97
N CYS A 459 -2.44 -29.90 4.67
CA CYS A 459 -1.61 -30.64 3.73
C CYS A 459 -0.18 -30.10 3.78
N LEU A 460 0.79 -30.97 4.09
CA LEU A 460 2.21 -30.65 3.97
C LEU A 460 2.74 -31.27 2.66
N VAL A 461 3.27 -30.43 1.78
CA VAL A 461 3.85 -30.87 0.51
C VAL A 461 5.28 -30.37 0.38
N ASP A 462 6.20 -31.24 -0.02
CA ASP A 462 7.56 -30.89 -0.42
C ASP A 462 7.63 -30.92 -1.94
N VAL A 463 7.87 -29.76 -2.56
CA VAL A 463 7.92 -29.59 -4.02
C VAL A 463 9.08 -28.69 -4.41
N GLN A 464 9.45 -28.73 -5.69
CA GLN A 464 10.37 -27.75 -6.25
C GLN A 464 9.74 -26.33 -6.26
N PRO A 465 10.53 -25.25 -6.09
CA PRO A 465 10.01 -23.88 -6.06
C PRO A 465 9.19 -23.47 -7.29
N GLU A 466 9.45 -24.07 -8.45
CA GLU A 466 8.72 -23.86 -9.70
C GLU A 466 7.21 -24.16 -9.56
N ALA A 467 6.85 -25.14 -8.72
CA ALA A 467 5.46 -25.52 -8.45
C ALA A 467 4.66 -24.39 -7.78
N LEU A 468 5.32 -23.42 -7.16
CA LEU A 468 4.65 -22.25 -6.55
C LEU A 468 3.87 -21.42 -7.58
N LYS A 469 4.25 -21.46 -8.86
CA LYS A 469 3.48 -20.80 -9.94
C LYS A 469 2.06 -21.34 -10.06
N ILE A 470 1.88 -22.64 -9.80
CA ILE A 470 0.59 -23.33 -9.89
C ILE A 470 -0.13 -23.29 -8.53
N LEU A 471 0.63 -23.36 -7.43
CA LEU A 471 0.05 -23.46 -6.09
C LEU A 471 -0.39 -22.11 -5.47
N ARG A 472 0.15 -20.97 -5.93
CA ARG A 472 -0.16 -19.63 -5.38
C ARG A 472 -1.51 -19.09 -5.85
N THR A 473 -2.58 -19.78 -5.49
CA THR A 473 -3.96 -19.43 -5.86
C THR A 473 -4.83 -19.23 -4.62
N ALA A 474 -5.99 -18.60 -4.84
CA ALA A 474 -7.03 -18.45 -3.82
C ALA A 474 -7.55 -19.80 -3.29
N GLU A 475 -7.43 -20.87 -4.08
CA GLU A 475 -7.84 -22.23 -3.70
C GLU A 475 -6.97 -22.78 -2.56
N PHE A 476 -5.64 -22.70 -2.71
CA PHE A 476 -4.70 -23.35 -1.79
C PHE A 476 -4.19 -22.43 -0.69
N LYS A 477 -4.16 -21.11 -0.96
CA LYS A 477 -3.59 -20.07 -0.07
C LYS A 477 -2.27 -20.52 0.59
N PRO A 478 -1.27 -20.95 -0.21
CA PRO A 478 -0.11 -21.66 0.32
C PRO A 478 0.62 -20.82 1.37
N TYR A 479 1.19 -21.49 2.36
CA TYR A 479 2.15 -20.94 3.31
C TYR A 479 3.51 -21.60 3.03
N VAL A 480 4.44 -20.82 2.49
CA VAL A 480 5.69 -21.31 1.94
C VAL A 480 6.80 -21.22 2.99
N ILE A 481 7.35 -22.37 3.35
CA ILE A 481 8.45 -22.50 4.29
C ILE A 481 9.70 -22.91 3.52
N PHE A 482 10.72 -22.07 3.55
CA PHE A 482 12.02 -22.38 3.00
C PHE A 482 12.89 -23.04 4.05
N VAL A 483 13.16 -24.33 3.88
CA VAL A 483 14.01 -25.13 4.75
C VAL A 483 15.46 -25.03 4.25
N LYS A 484 16.27 -24.24 4.95
CA LYS A 484 17.69 -24.02 4.65
C LYS A 484 18.58 -24.93 5.51
N PRO A 485 19.69 -25.46 4.99
CA PRO A 485 20.72 -26.08 5.83
C PRO A 485 21.33 -25.03 6.78
N ARG A 486 21.75 -25.44 7.98
CA ARG A 486 22.68 -24.62 8.76
C ARG A 486 23.99 -24.52 7.99
N ILE A 487 24.33 -23.31 7.56
CA ILE A 487 25.60 -23.03 6.91
C ILE A 487 26.51 -22.46 8.00
N PRO A 488 27.58 -23.16 8.42
CA PRO A 488 28.61 -22.53 9.24
C PRO A 488 29.22 -21.39 8.42
N GLU A 489 29.16 -20.16 8.96
CA GLU A 489 30.02 -19.09 8.48
C GLU A 489 31.46 -19.59 8.60
N ILE A 490 32.22 -19.57 7.50
CA ILE A 490 33.62 -19.95 7.50
C ILE A 490 34.35 -18.98 8.44
N ARG A 491 34.53 -19.36 9.69
CA ARG A 491 35.56 -18.74 10.52
C ARG A 491 36.88 -19.22 9.93
N LEU A 492 37.61 -18.29 9.32
CA LEU A 492 39.04 -18.40 9.08
C LEU A 492 39.74 -18.59 10.43
N GLN A 493 39.70 -19.80 10.99
CA GLN A 493 40.47 -20.18 12.16
C GLN A 493 41.16 -21.51 11.86
N HIS A 494 42.44 -21.38 11.53
CA HIS A 494 43.44 -22.43 11.67
C HIS A 494 43.20 -23.21 12.98
N SER A 495 42.77 -24.47 12.88
CA SER A 495 42.98 -25.45 13.95
C SER A 495 43.02 -26.87 13.38
N SER A 496 44.25 -27.37 13.31
CA SER A 496 44.81 -28.73 13.35
C SER A 496 43.95 -29.95 12.97
N PRO A 497 44.49 -30.90 12.19
CA PRO A 497 43.88 -32.21 11.98
C PRO A 497 44.13 -33.05 13.24
N THR A 498 43.09 -33.43 13.98
CA THR A 498 43.25 -34.37 15.09
C THR A 498 42.07 -35.33 15.20
N SER A 499 42.40 -36.61 14.98
CA SER A 499 41.68 -37.85 15.33
C SER A 499 40.67 -38.42 14.31
N PRO A 500 41.00 -39.55 13.66
CA PRO A 500 40.02 -40.39 12.98
C PRO A 500 39.45 -41.37 14.02
N GLY A 501 38.19 -41.19 14.42
CA GLY A 501 37.54 -42.16 15.28
C GLY A 501 36.22 -41.70 15.87
N ARG A 502 35.11 -41.96 15.15
CA ARG A 502 33.96 -42.78 15.60
C ARG A 502 32.70 -42.51 14.78
N SER A 503 32.07 -43.62 14.41
CA SER A 503 30.65 -43.81 14.12
C SER A 503 30.14 -43.40 12.73
N ASP A 504 29.97 -44.45 11.94
CA ASP A 504 29.17 -44.61 10.72
C ASP A 504 27.79 -43.93 10.82
N ASN A 505 27.67 -42.74 10.23
CA ASN A 505 26.40 -42.04 9.94
C ASN A 505 26.65 -41.09 8.77
N GLY A 506 26.36 -41.56 7.54
CA GLY A 506 26.20 -40.76 6.32
C GLY A 506 27.07 -39.50 6.22
N HIS A 507 28.37 -39.66 5.96
CA HIS A 507 29.29 -38.55 5.79
C HIS A 507 28.87 -37.72 4.57
N ILE A 508 28.28 -36.54 4.81
CA ILE A 508 28.03 -35.55 3.75
C ILE A 508 29.41 -35.08 3.28
N THR A 509 29.69 -35.13 1.98
CA THR A 509 30.96 -34.63 1.44
C THR A 509 30.98 -33.11 1.47
N ASP A 510 32.17 -32.51 1.47
CA ASP A 510 32.30 -31.05 1.38
C ASP A 510 31.70 -30.51 0.06
N GLU A 511 31.75 -31.32 -1.00
CA GLU A 511 31.11 -31.04 -2.30
C GLU A 511 29.58 -30.98 -2.16
N ASP A 512 28.97 -31.97 -1.50
CA ASP A 512 27.52 -31.98 -1.25
C ASP A 512 27.07 -30.78 -0.40
N LEU A 513 27.88 -30.38 0.59
CA LEU A 513 27.63 -29.19 1.41
C LEU A 513 27.68 -27.90 0.56
N GLN A 514 28.66 -27.79 -0.33
CA GLN A 514 28.81 -26.63 -1.21
C GLN A 514 27.67 -26.54 -2.23
N ASP A 515 27.28 -27.68 -2.82
CA ASP A 515 26.11 -27.82 -3.69
C ASP A 515 24.82 -27.39 -3.00
N MET A 516 24.61 -27.82 -1.75
CA MET A 516 23.44 -27.43 -0.96
C MET A 516 23.41 -25.93 -0.65
N ARG A 517 24.58 -25.32 -0.43
CA ARG A 517 24.73 -23.87 -0.22
C ARG A 517 24.38 -23.11 -1.49
N GLN A 518 24.99 -23.46 -2.63
CA GLN A 518 24.72 -22.80 -3.90
C GLN A 518 23.25 -22.94 -4.31
N SER A 519 22.67 -24.12 -4.12
CA SER A 519 21.24 -24.35 -4.37
C SER A 519 20.36 -23.50 -3.44
N ALA A 520 20.71 -23.37 -2.16
CA ALA A 520 19.95 -22.53 -1.23
C ALA A 520 20.02 -21.04 -1.63
N GLU A 521 21.19 -20.54 -2.03
CA GLU A 521 21.36 -19.17 -2.51
C GLU A 521 20.55 -18.92 -3.79
N GLN A 522 20.58 -19.86 -4.74
CA GLN A 522 19.80 -19.76 -5.97
C GLN A 522 18.29 -19.73 -5.70
N ILE A 523 17.80 -20.61 -4.81
CA ILE A 523 16.38 -20.63 -4.42
C ILE A 523 16.01 -19.32 -3.74
N ASP A 524 16.85 -18.79 -2.85
CA ASP A 524 16.59 -17.53 -2.16
C ASP A 524 16.52 -16.36 -3.14
N GLN A 525 17.48 -16.28 -4.07
CA GLN A 525 17.56 -15.22 -5.06
C GLN A 525 16.34 -15.22 -5.99
N GLN A 526 15.93 -16.39 -6.48
CA GLN A 526 14.85 -16.50 -7.47
C GLN A 526 13.46 -16.50 -6.85
N TYR A 527 13.27 -17.20 -5.73
CA TYR A 527 11.95 -17.51 -5.17
C TYR A 527 11.72 -16.98 -3.77
N GLY A 528 12.72 -16.42 -3.11
CA GLY A 528 12.57 -16.02 -1.72
C GLY A 528 11.56 -14.87 -1.49
N HIS A 529 11.13 -14.15 -2.54
CA HIS A 529 10.01 -13.20 -2.47
C HIS A 529 8.65 -13.90 -2.22
N LEU A 530 8.56 -15.20 -2.49
CA LEU A 530 7.38 -16.03 -2.29
C LEU A 530 7.38 -16.76 -0.94
N VAL A 531 8.48 -16.65 -0.18
CA VAL A 531 8.67 -17.36 1.09
C VAL A 531 8.05 -16.59 2.24
N ASP A 532 7.23 -17.27 3.04
CA ASP A 532 6.61 -16.68 4.24
C ASP A 532 7.47 -16.91 5.49
N ARG A 533 8.23 -18.00 5.54
CA ARG A 533 9.11 -18.31 6.67
C ARG A 533 10.36 -19.07 6.23
N VAL A 534 11.50 -18.75 6.83
CA VAL A 534 12.73 -19.54 6.71
C VAL A 534 12.88 -20.42 7.95
N LEU A 535 13.14 -21.71 7.76
CA LEU A 535 13.43 -22.70 8.80
C LEU A 535 14.87 -23.17 8.62
N ILE A 536 15.72 -22.96 9.63
CA ILE A 536 17.13 -23.35 9.57
C ILE A 536 17.28 -24.72 10.22
N LYS A 537 17.56 -25.75 9.40
CA LYS A 537 17.71 -27.12 9.90
C LYS A 537 19.11 -27.34 10.46
N GLU A 538 19.25 -27.15 11.77
CA GLU A 538 20.45 -27.53 12.52
C GLU A 538 20.46 -29.04 12.81
N ASP A 539 19.53 -29.47 13.67
CA ASP A 539 19.30 -30.88 13.99
C ASP A 539 17.85 -31.29 13.65
N SER A 540 17.60 -32.60 13.57
CA SER A 540 16.27 -33.09 13.19
C SER A 540 15.20 -32.82 14.24
N ALA A 541 15.54 -32.75 15.54
CA ALA A 541 14.56 -32.62 16.61
C ALA A 541 14.11 -31.16 16.76
N SER A 542 15.06 -30.23 16.82
CA SER A 542 14.82 -28.79 16.82
C SER A 542 14.02 -28.34 15.61
N ALA A 543 14.38 -28.81 14.41
CA ALA A 543 13.61 -28.52 13.19
C ALA A 543 12.16 -29.02 13.25
N CYS A 544 11.90 -30.17 13.89
CA CYS A 544 10.53 -30.65 14.11
C CYS A 544 9.77 -29.71 15.06
N VAL A 545 10.40 -29.31 16.17
CA VAL A 545 9.79 -28.38 17.13
C VAL A 545 9.49 -27.03 16.48
N GLU A 546 10.43 -26.48 15.72
CA GLU A 546 10.25 -25.22 15.01
C GLU A 546 9.14 -25.32 13.96
N LEU A 547 9.12 -26.40 13.15
CA LEU A 547 8.05 -26.61 12.17
C LEU A 547 6.67 -26.68 12.84
N ARG A 548 6.53 -27.39 13.97
CA ARG A 548 5.26 -27.41 14.73
C ARG A 548 4.86 -26.03 15.22
N ASN A 549 5.79 -25.26 15.78
CA ASN A 549 5.52 -23.90 16.23
C ASN A 549 5.04 -23.00 15.07
N ILE A 550 5.62 -23.16 13.87
CA ILE A 550 5.18 -22.45 12.67
C ILE A 550 3.75 -22.86 12.29
N LEU A 551 3.44 -24.16 12.30
CA LEU A 551 2.12 -24.69 11.97
C LEU A 551 1.04 -24.22 12.97
N ASP A 552 1.33 -24.26 14.27
CA ASP A 552 0.38 -23.81 15.29
C ASP A 552 0.13 -22.29 15.20
N ARG A 553 1.17 -21.49 14.88
CA ARG A 553 1.01 -20.05 14.64
C ARG A 553 0.26 -19.74 13.35
N LEU A 554 0.36 -20.59 12.33
CA LEU A 554 -0.38 -20.44 11.07
C LEU A 554 -1.90 -20.55 11.30
N GLU A 555 -2.33 -21.38 12.24
CA GLU A 555 -3.75 -21.55 12.58
C GLU A 555 -4.28 -20.45 13.50
N ARG A 556 -3.46 -19.95 14.43
CA ARG A 556 -3.90 -19.02 15.49
C ARG A 556 -3.74 -17.55 15.14
N GLU A 557 -2.70 -17.19 14.41
CA GLU A 557 -2.36 -15.79 14.12
C GLU A 557 -2.82 -15.38 12.72
N PRO A 558 -3.30 -14.15 12.52
CA PRO A 558 -3.54 -13.62 11.19
C PRO A 558 -2.24 -13.54 10.40
N LYS A 559 -2.29 -13.87 9.10
CA LYS A 559 -1.15 -13.82 8.18
C LYS A 559 -1.47 -12.92 7.00
N TRP A 560 -0.46 -12.21 6.52
CA TRP A 560 -0.57 -11.44 5.29
C TRP A 560 -0.68 -12.39 4.10
N VAL A 561 -1.72 -12.22 3.30
CA VAL A 561 -1.94 -12.96 2.06
C VAL A 561 -2.26 -11.99 0.93
N PRO A 562 -2.00 -12.36 -0.34
CA PRO A 562 -2.43 -11.56 -1.48
C PRO A 562 -3.92 -11.25 -1.42
N VAL A 563 -4.28 -10.00 -1.70
CA VAL A 563 -5.67 -9.54 -1.71
C VAL A 563 -6.53 -10.35 -2.68
N SER A 564 -5.96 -10.77 -3.81
CA SER A 564 -6.60 -11.62 -4.82
C SER A 564 -7.06 -12.98 -4.27
N TRP A 565 -6.53 -13.43 -3.13
CA TRP A 565 -6.93 -14.70 -2.52
C TRP A 565 -8.19 -14.60 -1.64
N VAL A 566 -8.57 -13.38 -1.24
CA VAL A 566 -9.65 -13.12 -0.28
C VAL A 566 -10.83 -12.40 -0.93
N ARG A 567 -10.62 -11.61 -1.98
CA ARG A 567 -11.67 -10.85 -2.68
C ARG A 567 -12.44 -11.66 -3.75
N SER A 568 -12.62 -12.97 -3.57
CA SER A 568 -13.34 -13.84 -4.51
C SER A 568 -14.81 -14.04 -4.14
#